data_AF-S0FKH3-F1
#
_entry.id   AF-S0FKH3-F1
#
_cell.length_a   1.000
_cell.length_b   1.000
_cell.length_c   1.000
_cell.angle_alpha   90.00
_cell.angle_beta   90.00
_cell.angle_gamma   90.00
#
_symmetry.space_group_name_H-M   'P 1'
#
loop_
_entity.id
_entity.type
_entity.pdbx_description
1 polymer ?
#
loop_
_entity_poly.entity_id
_entity_poly.type
_entity_poly.pdbx_seq_one_letter_code
_entity_poly.pdbx_strand_id
1 'polypeptide(L)'
;MTKNTIVAESYNLAVDAGFSSYLEEHATSENCEIKVDEEKLVAEIEFEWLNSKLPELDMQTPMEYINSISSLEELTELFIDISSVSDVGVPDILMARLEEYGEEAADKLFGFVKAWLENKEPKKVLAVSQSVYAIGCFRYPEYKKKLIELLLECFRDDLISEAVCAALVEYDVEVLEDLIKTFHATEQPEIQEHLLACVAEISRDNQSDEIFNFLKHAFRVVSNLKLAVEVLGDYGDGRAIPLLRGYILKNIKEMDRSTFNHVRAVIKKLGGEIDDLVYTSQS
;
A
#
# COMPACT_ATOMS: atom_id res chain seq x y z
N MET A 1 -29.62 -14.92 -4.06
CA MET A 1 -28.47 -14.39 -3.32
C MET A 1 -27.78 -15.58 -2.68
N THR A 2 -26.48 -15.77 -2.89
CA THR A 2 -25.74 -16.88 -2.26
C THR A 2 -25.44 -16.51 -0.80
N LYS A 3 -25.06 -17.49 0.03
CA LYS A 3 -24.63 -17.20 1.42
C LYS A 3 -23.39 -16.28 1.43
N ASN A 4 -22.49 -16.41 0.45
CA ASN A 4 -21.35 -15.50 0.28
C ASN A 4 -21.78 -14.05 0.04
N THR A 5 -22.72 -13.82 -0.90
CA THR A 5 -23.23 -12.48 -1.17
C THR A 5 -23.89 -11.86 0.08
N ILE A 6 -24.66 -12.66 0.85
CA ILE A 6 -25.27 -12.20 2.11
C ILE A 6 -24.20 -11.74 3.10
N VAL A 7 -23.16 -12.55 3.29
CA VAL A 7 -22.06 -12.23 4.21
C VAL A 7 -21.31 -10.99 3.74
N ALA A 8 -21.00 -10.87 2.45
CA ALA A 8 -20.32 -9.70 1.88
C ALA A 8 -21.12 -8.41 2.03
N GLU A 9 -22.40 -8.41 1.68
CA GLU A 9 -23.27 -7.25 1.85
C GLU A 9 -23.42 -6.88 3.34
N SER A 10 -23.56 -7.87 4.22
CA SER A 10 -23.66 -7.64 5.67
C SER A 10 -22.38 -7.04 6.26
N TYR A 11 -21.21 -7.44 5.77
CA TYR A 11 -19.93 -6.90 6.21
C TYR A 11 -19.82 -5.43 5.80
N ASN A 12 -20.10 -5.12 4.53
CA ASN A 12 -20.07 -3.73 4.07
C ASN A 12 -21.04 -2.83 4.87
N LEU A 13 -22.25 -3.32 5.14
CA LEU A 13 -23.21 -2.59 5.98
C LEU A 13 -22.72 -2.37 7.41
N ALA A 14 -22.02 -3.35 7.99
CA ALA A 14 -21.44 -3.21 9.33
C ALA A 14 -20.32 -2.15 9.35
N VAL A 15 -19.45 -2.16 8.34
CA VAL A 15 -18.41 -1.13 8.15
C VAL A 15 -19.04 0.26 8.01
N ASP A 16 -19.98 0.43 7.10
CA ASP A 16 -20.67 1.72 6.87
C ASP A 16 -21.35 2.24 8.15
N ALA A 17 -22.05 1.36 8.87
CA ALA A 17 -22.73 1.71 10.11
C ALA A 17 -21.76 2.06 11.24
N GLY A 18 -20.65 1.32 11.36
CA GLY A 18 -19.64 1.55 12.38
C GLY A 18 -18.92 2.88 12.19
N PHE A 19 -18.46 3.18 10.97
CA PHE A 19 -17.88 4.49 10.65
C PHE A 19 -18.89 5.63 10.84
N SER A 20 -20.14 5.46 10.40
CA SER A 20 -21.18 6.48 10.60
C SER A 20 -21.43 6.76 12.08
N SER A 21 -21.53 5.70 12.89
CA SER A 21 -21.74 5.82 14.34
C SER A 21 -20.55 6.50 15.02
N TYR A 22 -19.32 6.12 14.66
CA TYR A 22 -18.11 6.76 15.19
C TYR A 22 -18.08 8.25 14.88
N LEU A 23 -18.39 8.64 13.64
CA LEU A 23 -18.44 10.04 13.23
C LEU A 23 -19.55 10.80 13.97
N GLU A 24 -20.73 10.22 14.16
CA GLU A 24 -21.83 10.86 14.91
C GLU A 24 -21.48 11.08 16.39
N GLU A 25 -20.75 10.16 17.01
CA GLU A 25 -20.33 10.28 18.42
C GLU A 25 -19.21 11.31 18.62
N HIS A 26 -18.31 11.44 17.64
CA HIS A 26 -17.10 12.26 17.77
C HIS A 26 -17.22 13.63 17.07
N ALA A 27 -18.18 13.81 16.15
CA ALA A 27 -18.48 15.10 15.55
C ALA A 27 -19.24 15.97 16.55
N THR A 28 -18.57 17.00 17.05
CA THR A 28 -19.22 18.06 17.84
C THR A 28 -19.26 19.35 17.05
N SER A 29 -20.16 20.27 17.41
CA SER A 29 -20.28 21.60 16.77
C SER A 29 -19.00 22.44 16.82
N GLU A 30 -18.02 22.05 17.64
CA GLU A 30 -16.76 22.76 17.85
C GLU A 30 -15.52 22.00 17.33
N ASN A 31 -15.66 20.74 16.88
CA ASN A 31 -14.53 19.94 16.40
C ASN A 31 -14.84 19.23 15.08
N CYS A 32 -14.38 19.82 13.98
CA CYS A 32 -14.53 19.26 12.63
C CYS A 32 -13.36 18.36 12.21
N GLU A 33 -12.23 18.35 12.94
CA GLU A 33 -11.09 17.47 12.67
C GLU A 33 -11.14 16.26 13.59
N ILE A 34 -11.80 15.21 13.12
CA ILE A 34 -11.83 13.91 13.80
C ILE A 34 -10.63 13.11 13.32
N LYS A 35 -9.72 12.76 14.24
CA LYS A 35 -8.70 11.75 13.97
C LYS A 35 -9.30 10.39 14.25
N VAL A 36 -9.47 9.59 13.21
CA VAL A 36 -9.92 8.20 13.30
C VAL A 36 -8.69 7.31 13.35
N ASP A 37 -8.66 6.40 14.31
CA ASP A 37 -7.77 5.24 14.26
C ASP A 37 -8.52 4.15 13.49
N GLU A 38 -8.34 4.14 12.17
CA GLU A 38 -9.15 3.31 11.26
C GLU A 38 -8.94 1.81 11.53
N GLU A 39 -7.69 1.39 11.76
CA GLU A 39 -7.35 0.00 12.07
C GLU A 39 -8.09 -0.49 13.32
N LYS A 40 -8.04 0.30 14.40
CA LYS A 40 -8.75 -0.03 15.64
C LYS A 40 -10.28 -0.07 15.45
N LEU A 41 -10.83 0.91 14.72
CA LEU A 41 -12.27 0.97 14.48
C LEU A 41 -12.76 -0.22 13.64
N VAL A 42 -12.03 -0.58 12.58
CA VAL A 42 -12.35 -1.73 11.74
C VAL A 42 -12.30 -3.03 12.56
N ALA A 43 -11.29 -3.20 13.43
CA ALA A 43 -11.20 -4.37 14.30
C ALA A 43 -12.39 -4.49 15.29
N GLU A 44 -12.86 -3.37 15.84
CA GLU A 44 -14.05 -3.34 16.71
C GLU A 44 -15.33 -3.70 15.93
N ILE A 45 -15.51 -3.12 14.74
CA ILE A 45 -16.64 -3.42 13.84
C ILE A 45 -16.63 -4.90 13.44
N GLU A 46 -15.48 -5.41 13.01
CA GLU A 46 -15.33 -6.80 12.60
C GLU A 46 -15.69 -7.74 13.76
N PHE A 47 -15.19 -7.46 14.96
CA PHE A 47 -15.51 -8.27 16.15
C PHE A 47 -17.02 -8.33 16.41
N GLU A 48 -17.73 -7.20 16.37
CA GLU A 48 -19.18 -7.18 16.57
C GLU A 48 -19.93 -7.90 15.44
N TRP A 49 -19.56 -7.64 14.20
CA TRP A 49 -20.15 -8.26 13.02
C TRP A 49 -19.99 -9.78 13.04
N LEU A 50 -18.78 -10.27 13.33
CA LEU A 50 -18.47 -11.70 13.41
C LEU A 50 -19.32 -12.45 14.44
N ASN A 51 -19.74 -11.78 15.51
CA ASN A 51 -20.54 -12.36 16.60
C ASN A 51 -22.05 -12.10 16.46
N SER A 52 -22.47 -11.35 15.44
CA SER A 52 -23.87 -10.98 15.23
C SER A 52 -24.61 -12.03 14.41
N LYS A 53 -25.79 -12.47 14.86
CA LYS A 53 -26.60 -13.45 14.13
C LYS A 53 -27.30 -12.80 12.95
N LEU A 54 -27.20 -13.42 11.78
CA LEU A 54 -27.86 -12.95 10.57
C LEU A 54 -29.11 -13.80 10.27
N PRO A 55 -30.32 -13.22 10.24
CA PRO A 55 -31.55 -13.93 9.87
C PRO A 55 -31.47 -14.59 8.49
N GLU A 56 -30.84 -13.92 7.53
CA GLU A 56 -30.62 -14.37 6.16
C GLU A 56 -29.64 -15.55 6.07
N LEU A 57 -28.88 -15.79 7.14
CA LEU A 57 -27.94 -16.90 7.30
C LEU A 57 -28.47 -17.97 8.27
N ASP A 58 -29.78 -18.16 8.34
CA ASP A 58 -30.42 -19.15 9.22
C ASP A 58 -30.10 -18.93 10.72
N MET A 59 -29.93 -17.66 11.13
CA MET A 59 -29.49 -17.26 12.48
C MET A 59 -28.07 -17.70 12.86
N GLN A 60 -27.26 -18.11 11.87
CA GLN A 60 -25.82 -18.33 11.99
C GLN A 60 -25.11 -16.97 12.04
N THR A 61 -23.98 -16.93 12.74
CA THR A 61 -23.05 -15.78 12.73
C THR A 61 -22.11 -15.84 11.52
N PRO A 62 -21.57 -14.71 11.03
CA PRO A 62 -20.54 -14.72 9.98
C PRO A 62 -19.33 -15.56 10.37
N MET A 63 -18.90 -15.53 11.64
CA MET A 63 -17.82 -16.36 12.14
C MET A 63 -18.11 -17.86 11.99
N GLU A 64 -19.29 -18.31 12.38
CA GLU A 64 -19.68 -19.73 12.22
C GLU A 64 -19.74 -20.12 10.75
N TYR A 65 -20.19 -19.22 9.87
CA TYR A 65 -20.28 -19.50 8.44
C TYR A 65 -18.91 -19.60 7.79
N ILE A 66 -18.04 -18.61 7.98
CA ILE A 66 -16.69 -18.57 7.43
C ILE A 66 -15.90 -19.83 7.85
N ASN A 67 -15.99 -20.20 9.13
CA ASN A 67 -15.33 -21.41 9.65
C ASN A 67 -15.93 -22.72 9.12
N SER A 68 -17.18 -22.69 8.64
CA SER A 68 -17.82 -23.88 8.08
C SER A 68 -17.40 -24.18 6.64
N ILE A 69 -16.79 -23.21 5.94
CA ILE A 69 -16.32 -23.38 4.56
C ILE A 69 -15.06 -24.26 4.55
N SER A 70 -15.14 -25.39 3.86
CA SER A 70 -14.07 -26.40 3.79
C SER A 70 -13.42 -26.51 2.40
N SER A 71 -13.81 -25.67 1.45
CA SER A 71 -13.25 -25.64 0.10
C SER A 71 -12.52 -24.32 -0.11
N LEU A 72 -11.31 -24.41 -0.67
CA LEU A 72 -10.54 -23.24 -1.07
C LEU A 72 -11.26 -22.43 -2.16
N GLU A 73 -11.96 -23.10 -3.09
CA GLU A 73 -12.83 -22.45 -4.09
C GLU A 73 -13.85 -21.54 -3.40
N GLU A 74 -14.64 -22.08 -2.46
CA GLU A 74 -15.70 -21.33 -1.80
C GLU A 74 -15.17 -20.19 -0.92
N LEU A 75 -14.03 -20.38 -0.24
CA LEU A 75 -13.36 -19.30 0.52
C LEU A 75 -12.83 -18.20 -0.41
N THR A 76 -12.27 -18.56 -1.56
CA THR A 76 -11.78 -17.58 -2.55
C THR A 76 -12.95 -16.80 -3.15
N GLU A 77 -14.07 -17.46 -3.44
CA GLU A 77 -15.29 -16.78 -3.89
C GLU A 77 -15.80 -15.80 -2.84
N LEU A 78 -15.82 -16.19 -1.55
CA LEU A 78 -16.20 -15.29 -0.47
C LEU A 78 -15.25 -14.09 -0.36
N PHE A 79 -13.93 -14.33 -0.48
CA PHE A 79 -12.93 -13.28 -0.47
C PHE A 79 -13.16 -12.27 -1.59
N ILE A 80 -13.42 -12.75 -2.81
CA ILE A 80 -13.70 -11.90 -3.96
C ILE A 80 -15.01 -11.13 -3.76
N ASP A 81 -16.06 -11.77 -3.26
CA ASP A 81 -17.37 -11.14 -2.99
C ASP A 81 -17.24 -10.01 -1.97
N ILE A 82 -16.55 -10.23 -0.84
CA ILE A 82 -16.30 -9.20 0.18
C ILE A 82 -15.46 -8.06 -0.38
N SER A 83 -14.32 -8.38 -1.01
CA SER A 83 -13.39 -7.38 -1.54
C SER A 83 -13.99 -6.54 -2.68
N SER A 84 -15.07 -7.02 -3.32
CA SER A 84 -15.75 -6.28 -4.39
C SER A 84 -16.73 -5.23 -3.86
N VAL A 85 -17.11 -5.31 -2.59
CA VAL A 85 -18.12 -4.42 -2.00
C VAL A 85 -17.58 -3.56 -0.86
N SER A 86 -16.48 -3.96 -0.22
CA SER A 86 -15.91 -3.26 0.93
C SER A 86 -14.67 -2.44 0.56
N ASP A 87 -14.65 -1.17 0.98
CA ASP A 87 -13.52 -0.27 0.79
C ASP A 87 -12.42 -0.46 1.85
N VAL A 88 -12.69 -1.18 2.94
CA VAL A 88 -11.73 -1.41 4.05
C VAL A 88 -11.03 -2.78 3.99
N GLY A 89 -11.18 -3.52 2.89
CA GLY A 89 -10.58 -4.84 2.69
C GLY A 89 -11.46 -5.99 3.14
N VAL A 90 -10.84 -7.09 3.58
CA VAL A 90 -11.53 -8.31 4.03
C VAL A 90 -11.32 -8.55 5.53
N PRO A 91 -12.25 -9.25 6.21
CA PRO A 91 -12.07 -9.65 7.60
C PRO A 91 -10.81 -10.49 7.82
N ASP A 92 -10.11 -10.26 8.93
CA ASP A 92 -8.90 -10.99 9.32
C ASP A 92 -9.14 -12.50 9.42
N ILE A 93 -10.33 -12.91 9.90
CA ILE A 93 -10.67 -14.33 9.95
C ILE A 93 -10.63 -14.97 8.55
N LEU A 94 -11.01 -14.26 7.49
CA LEU A 94 -11.00 -14.82 6.14
C LEU A 94 -9.56 -14.95 5.61
N MET A 95 -8.70 -13.99 5.94
CA MET A 95 -7.26 -14.06 5.65
C MET A 95 -6.62 -15.28 6.33
N ALA A 96 -6.86 -15.46 7.63
CA ALA A 96 -6.35 -16.61 8.38
C ALA A 96 -6.85 -17.94 7.80
N ARG A 97 -8.13 -18.01 7.40
CA ARG A 97 -8.72 -19.22 6.78
C ARG A 97 -8.11 -19.54 5.42
N LEU A 98 -7.75 -18.54 4.62
CA LEU A 98 -7.04 -18.75 3.35
C LEU A 98 -5.60 -19.22 3.59
N GLU A 99 -4.91 -18.64 4.57
CA GLU A 99 -3.53 -18.98 4.90
C GLU A 99 -3.37 -20.45 5.33
N GLU A 100 -4.40 -21.05 5.94
CA GLU A 100 -4.42 -22.48 6.27
C GLU A 100 -4.24 -23.42 5.05
N TYR A 101 -4.54 -22.96 3.83
CA TYR A 101 -4.32 -23.72 2.59
C TYR A 101 -2.92 -23.54 2.00
N GLY A 102 -2.05 -22.76 2.64
CA GLY A 102 -0.68 -22.59 2.20
C GLY A 102 -0.55 -21.85 0.86
N GLU A 103 0.50 -22.20 0.12
CA GLU A 103 0.82 -21.63 -1.20
C GLU A 103 -0.33 -21.78 -2.22
N GLU A 104 -1.20 -22.80 -2.07
CA GLU A 104 -2.33 -23.04 -2.98
C GLU A 104 -3.34 -21.88 -2.97
N ALA A 105 -3.57 -21.25 -1.81
CA ALA A 105 -4.42 -20.07 -1.72
C ALA A 105 -3.79 -18.88 -2.47
N ALA A 106 -2.49 -18.66 -2.29
CA ALA A 106 -1.77 -17.62 -3.00
C ALA A 106 -1.75 -17.88 -4.52
N ASP A 107 -1.61 -19.12 -4.97
CA ASP A 107 -1.64 -19.50 -6.39
C ASP A 107 -3.01 -19.17 -7.01
N LYS A 108 -4.07 -19.40 -6.24
CA LYS A 108 -5.44 -19.12 -6.68
C LYS A 108 -5.72 -17.63 -6.80
N LEU A 109 -5.34 -16.84 -5.79
CA LEU A 109 -5.45 -15.38 -5.83
C LEU A 109 -4.59 -14.80 -6.95
N PHE A 110 -3.36 -15.30 -7.14
CA PHE A 110 -2.49 -14.83 -8.21
C PHE A 110 -3.05 -15.19 -9.59
N GLY A 111 -3.62 -16.40 -9.75
CA GLY A 111 -4.33 -16.80 -10.96
C GLY A 111 -5.50 -15.86 -11.28
N PHE A 112 -6.26 -15.44 -10.27
CA PHE A 112 -7.32 -14.45 -10.41
C PHE A 112 -6.79 -13.09 -10.90
N VAL A 113 -5.69 -12.60 -10.30
CA VAL A 113 -5.01 -11.36 -10.72
C VAL A 113 -4.55 -11.45 -12.18
N LYS A 114 -3.89 -12.55 -12.57
CA LYS A 114 -3.41 -12.76 -13.95
C LYS A 114 -4.57 -12.83 -14.94
N ALA A 115 -5.65 -13.52 -14.61
CA ALA A 115 -6.85 -13.56 -15.46
C ALA A 115 -7.46 -12.17 -15.64
N TRP A 116 -7.47 -11.35 -14.58
CA TRP A 116 -7.94 -9.97 -14.67
C TRP A 116 -7.04 -9.09 -15.53
N LEU A 117 -5.72 -9.25 -15.51
CA LEU A 117 -4.83 -8.48 -16.39
C LEU A 117 -5.14 -8.68 -17.88
N GLU A 118 -5.64 -9.85 -18.28
CA GLU A 118 -6.03 -10.14 -19.65
C GLU A 118 -7.36 -9.48 -20.07
N ASN A 119 -8.33 -9.39 -19.15
CA ASN A 119 -9.69 -8.96 -19.45
C ASN A 119 -10.06 -7.56 -18.94
N LYS A 120 -9.31 -7.04 -17.96
CA LYS A 120 -9.48 -5.75 -17.29
C LYS A 120 -10.93 -5.45 -16.89
N GLU A 121 -11.64 -6.43 -16.32
CA GLU A 121 -13.04 -6.27 -15.89
C GLU A 121 -13.15 -5.20 -14.77
N PRO A 122 -13.75 -4.02 -15.02
CA PRO A 122 -13.66 -2.89 -14.07
C PRO A 122 -14.28 -3.18 -12.71
N LYS A 123 -15.33 -4.01 -12.67
CA LYS A 123 -16.05 -4.36 -11.43
C LYS A 123 -15.23 -5.19 -10.45
N LYS A 124 -14.11 -5.78 -10.90
CA LYS A 124 -13.27 -6.66 -10.08
C LYS A 124 -11.98 -6.01 -9.63
N VAL A 125 -11.73 -4.75 -10.00
CA VAL A 125 -10.44 -4.10 -9.72
C VAL A 125 -10.13 -4.04 -8.23
N LEU A 126 -11.14 -3.79 -7.37
CA LEU A 126 -10.97 -3.78 -5.92
C LEU A 126 -10.59 -5.17 -5.40
N ALA A 127 -11.31 -6.22 -5.82
CA ALA A 127 -10.98 -7.60 -5.47
C ALA A 127 -9.58 -8.02 -5.95
N VAL A 128 -9.13 -7.52 -7.11
CA VAL A 128 -7.79 -7.79 -7.63
C VAL A 128 -6.73 -7.09 -6.79
N SER A 129 -6.94 -5.82 -6.45
CA SER A 129 -6.08 -5.06 -5.54
C SER A 129 -5.92 -5.79 -4.20
N GLN A 130 -7.04 -6.19 -3.58
CA GLN A 130 -7.03 -6.94 -2.32
C GLN A 130 -6.38 -8.31 -2.45
N SER A 131 -6.57 -9.01 -3.58
CA SER A 131 -5.89 -10.30 -3.84
C SER A 131 -4.37 -10.14 -3.88
N VAL A 132 -3.86 -9.06 -4.49
CA VAL A 132 -2.43 -8.75 -4.51
C VAL A 132 -1.91 -8.47 -3.10
N TYR A 133 -2.62 -7.64 -2.34
CA TYR A 133 -2.23 -7.32 -0.97
C TYR A 133 -2.18 -8.58 -0.09
N ALA A 134 -3.21 -9.42 -0.17
CA ALA A 134 -3.30 -10.68 0.58
C ALA A 134 -2.10 -11.62 0.30
N ILE A 135 -1.67 -11.73 -0.96
CA ILE A 135 -0.47 -12.49 -1.33
C ILE A 135 0.79 -11.94 -0.65
N GLY A 136 0.87 -10.62 -0.48
CA GLY A 136 1.92 -9.95 0.30
C GLY A 136 1.91 -10.38 1.75
N CYS A 137 0.75 -10.30 2.40
CA CYS A 137 0.56 -10.64 3.81
C CYS A 137 0.91 -12.11 4.13
N PHE A 138 0.67 -13.04 3.21
CA PHE A 138 1.05 -14.45 3.39
C PHE A 138 2.56 -14.69 3.39
N ARG A 139 3.34 -13.76 2.83
CA ARG A 139 4.82 -13.78 2.84
C ARG A 139 5.48 -15.05 2.31
N TYR A 140 4.84 -15.76 1.37
CA TYR A 140 5.44 -16.95 0.77
C TYR A 140 6.64 -16.57 -0.13
N PRO A 141 7.85 -17.14 0.10
CA PRO A 141 9.09 -16.66 -0.55
C PRO A 141 9.07 -16.63 -2.08
N GLU A 142 8.38 -17.56 -2.72
CA GLU A 142 8.25 -17.66 -4.17
C GLU A 142 7.46 -16.49 -4.79
N TYR A 143 6.69 -15.77 -3.99
CA TYR A 143 5.89 -14.63 -4.45
C TYR A 143 6.66 -13.33 -4.51
N LYS A 144 7.80 -13.19 -3.82
CA LYS A 144 8.65 -11.99 -3.93
C LYS A 144 8.96 -11.65 -5.38
N LYS A 145 9.46 -12.64 -6.13
CA LYS A 145 9.80 -12.48 -7.54
C LYS A 145 8.55 -12.32 -8.41
N LYS A 146 7.49 -13.10 -8.15
CA LYS A 146 6.22 -13.01 -8.91
C LYS A 146 5.59 -11.61 -8.79
N LEU A 147 5.63 -10.99 -7.61
CA LEU A 147 5.12 -9.63 -7.36
C LEU A 147 5.96 -8.57 -8.04
N ILE A 148 7.29 -8.68 -8.03
CA ILE A 148 8.16 -7.78 -8.81
C ILE A 148 7.85 -7.90 -10.30
N GLU A 149 7.76 -9.12 -10.84
CA GLU A 149 7.37 -9.36 -12.23
C GLU A 149 5.99 -8.79 -12.54
N LEU A 150 5.03 -8.93 -11.63
CA LEU A 150 3.70 -8.35 -11.74
C LEU A 150 3.75 -6.82 -11.82
N LEU A 151 4.54 -6.15 -10.98
CA LEU A 151 4.74 -4.69 -11.05
C LEU A 151 5.22 -4.26 -12.44
N LEU A 152 6.19 -4.98 -13.01
CA LEU A 152 6.70 -4.69 -14.35
C LEU A 152 5.62 -4.81 -15.44
N GLU A 153 4.65 -5.70 -15.25
CA GLU A 153 3.53 -5.88 -16.19
C GLU A 153 2.41 -4.83 -16.01
N CYS A 154 2.17 -4.39 -14.76
CA CYS A 154 1.00 -3.57 -14.42
C CYS A 154 1.29 -2.15 -13.94
N PHE A 155 2.53 -1.65 -14.04
CA PHE A 155 2.94 -0.33 -13.53
C PHE A 155 2.16 0.89 -14.07
N ARG A 156 1.33 0.72 -15.10
CA ARG A 156 0.46 1.79 -15.66
C ARG A 156 -0.94 1.82 -15.06
N ASP A 157 -1.25 0.84 -14.21
CA ASP A 157 -2.52 0.71 -13.53
C ASP A 157 -2.30 1.13 -12.08
N ASP A 158 -2.57 2.42 -11.79
CA ASP A 158 -2.20 3.06 -10.53
C ASP A 158 -2.62 2.21 -9.32
N LEU A 159 -3.91 1.86 -9.25
CA LEU A 159 -4.48 1.08 -8.14
C LEU A 159 -3.79 -0.29 -7.96
N ILE A 160 -3.53 -1.00 -9.05
CA ILE A 160 -2.89 -2.32 -8.95
C ILE A 160 -1.39 -2.19 -8.66
N SER A 161 -0.71 -1.21 -9.24
CA SER A 161 0.71 -0.96 -8.95
C SER A 161 0.93 -0.56 -7.49
N GLU A 162 0.04 0.23 -6.90
CA GLU A 162 0.03 0.57 -5.47
C GLU A 162 -0.19 -0.68 -4.61
N ALA A 163 -1.15 -1.54 -4.98
CA ALA A 163 -1.38 -2.80 -4.29
C ALA A 163 -0.16 -3.73 -4.33
N VAL A 164 0.53 -3.80 -5.48
CA VAL A 164 1.78 -4.58 -5.60
C VAL A 164 2.88 -3.97 -4.72
N CYS A 165 3.00 -2.64 -4.66
CA CYS A 165 3.96 -1.98 -3.78
C CYS A 165 3.67 -2.31 -2.31
N ALA A 166 2.41 -2.20 -1.86
CA ALA A 166 2.00 -2.58 -0.51
C ALA A 166 2.33 -4.04 -0.21
N ALA A 167 2.01 -4.96 -1.13
CA ALA A 167 2.33 -6.37 -0.98
C ALA A 167 3.84 -6.66 -0.90
N LEU A 168 4.68 -5.91 -1.64
CA LEU A 168 6.14 -6.03 -1.57
C LEU A 168 6.68 -5.52 -0.23
N VAL A 169 6.10 -4.46 0.33
CA VAL A 169 6.49 -3.91 1.64
C VAL A 169 6.26 -4.91 2.77
N GLU A 170 5.24 -5.77 2.69
CA GLU A 170 4.99 -6.84 3.69
C GLU A 170 6.15 -7.84 3.84
N TYR A 171 7.01 -7.98 2.81
CA TYR A 171 8.22 -8.82 2.89
C TYR A 171 9.39 -8.12 3.61
N ASP A 172 9.28 -6.84 3.93
CA ASP A 172 10.27 -6.06 4.67
C ASP A 172 11.68 -6.21 4.03
N VAL A 173 12.74 -6.28 4.84
CA VAL A 173 14.13 -6.37 4.38
C VAL A 173 14.42 -7.56 3.45
N GLU A 174 13.56 -8.59 3.41
CA GLU A 174 13.78 -9.81 2.63
C GLU A 174 13.62 -9.63 1.11
N VAL A 175 13.07 -8.50 0.67
CA VAL A 175 12.87 -8.18 -0.76
C VAL A 175 13.78 -7.04 -1.24
N LEU A 176 14.45 -6.32 -0.33
CA LEU A 176 15.24 -5.12 -0.65
C LEU A 176 16.29 -5.35 -1.75
N GLU A 177 17.04 -6.45 -1.68
CA GLU A 177 18.08 -6.74 -2.67
C GLU A 177 17.47 -6.91 -4.08
N ASP A 178 16.32 -7.58 -4.18
CA ASP A 178 15.65 -7.80 -5.45
C ASP A 178 15.03 -6.50 -5.98
N LEU A 179 14.47 -5.64 -5.12
CA LEU A 179 13.98 -4.31 -5.50
C LEU A 179 15.11 -3.43 -6.05
N ILE A 180 16.25 -3.36 -5.36
CA ILE A 180 17.41 -2.55 -5.78
C ILE A 180 17.98 -3.07 -7.10
N LYS A 181 18.13 -4.39 -7.26
CA LYS A 181 18.57 -4.98 -8.53
C LYS A 181 17.61 -4.65 -9.67
N THR A 182 16.30 -4.72 -9.42
CA THR A 182 15.27 -4.44 -10.43
C THR A 182 15.28 -2.96 -10.82
N PHE A 183 15.46 -2.06 -9.85
CA PHE A 183 15.59 -0.62 -10.07
C PHE A 183 16.74 -0.31 -11.03
N HIS A 184 17.89 -0.96 -10.85
CA HIS A 184 19.05 -0.76 -11.72
C HIS A 184 18.91 -1.41 -13.11
N ALA A 185 18.09 -2.46 -13.23
CA ALA A 185 17.90 -3.19 -14.48
C ALA A 185 16.83 -2.56 -15.39
N THR A 186 15.86 -1.85 -14.82
CA THR A 186 14.79 -1.22 -15.59
C THR A 186 15.20 0.14 -16.14
N GLU A 187 14.75 0.45 -17.36
CA GLU A 187 14.87 1.76 -18.01
C GLU A 187 13.58 2.58 -17.93
N GLN A 188 12.49 2.02 -17.38
CA GLN A 188 11.20 2.69 -17.27
C GLN A 188 11.16 3.58 -16.01
N PRO A 189 11.03 4.91 -16.15
CA PRO A 189 11.08 5.81 -15.00
C PRO A 189 9.95 5.58 -13.98
N GLU A 190 8.73 5.27 -14.44
CA GLU A 190 7.59 5.01 -13.57
C GLU A 190 7.83 3.78 -12.68
N ILE A 191 8.44 2.73 -13.24
CA ILE A 191 8.83 1.53 -12.47
C ILE A 191 9.89 1.89 -11.43
N GLN A 192 10.87 2.73 -11.79
CA GLN A 192 11.90 3.20 -10.84
C GLN A 192 11.27 3.98 -9.68
N GLU A 193 10.24 4.78 -9.94
CA GLU A 193 9.49 5.53 -8.92
C GLU A 193 8.78 4.60 -7.94
N HIS A 194 8.06 3.58 -8.42
CA HIS A 194 7.42 2.56 -7.56
C HIS A 194 8.43 1.78 -6.70
N LEU A 195 9.52 1.32 -7.31
CA LEU A 195 10.57 0.57 -6.60
C LEU A 195 11.26 1.44 -5.55
N LEU A 196 11.51 2.72 -5.86
CA LEU A 196 12.07 3.67 -4.91
C LEU A 196 11.13 3.89 -3.73
N ALA A 197 9.82 4.01 -3.97
CA ALA A 197 8.82 4.14 -2.90
C ALA A 197 8.79 2.92 -1.99
N CYS A 198 8.83 1.70 -2.54
CA CYS A 198 8.90 0.46 -1.76
C CYS A 198 10.16 0.42 -0.87
N VAL A 199 11.33 0.71 -1.45
CA VAL A 199 12.60 0.73 -0.69
C VAL A 199 12.56 1.80 0.40
N ALA A 200 11.99 2.97 0.12
CA ALA A 200 11.84 4.04 1.09
C ALA A 200 10.99 3.61 2.30
N GLU A 201 9.84 2.97 2.05
CA GLU A 201 8.94 2.50 3.11
C GLU A 201 9.62 1.44 4.00
N ILE A 202 10.19 0.40 3.38
CA ILE A 202 10.89 -0.68 4.11
C ILE A 202 12.08 -0.14 4.92
N SER A 203 12.79 0.87 4.39
CA SER A 203 14.01 1.38 4.99
C SER A 203 13.81 2.39 6.13
N ARG A 204 12.58 2.84 6.38
CA ARG A 204 12.26 3.78 7.48
C ARG A 204 12.77 3.26 8.83
N ASP A 205 12.59 1.96 9.06
CA ASP A 205 12.99 1.29 10.31
C ASP A 205 14.29 0.47 10.16
N ASN A 206 14.85 0.39 8.94
CA ASN A 206 15.97 -0.49 8.59
C ASN A 206 17.13 0.27 7.91
N GLN A 207 17.66 1.30 8.57
CA GLN A 207 18.71 2.14 7.98
C GLN A 207 20.05 1.40 7.78
N SER A 208 20.68 1.60 6.63
CA SER A 208 22.03 1.09 6.34
C SER A 208 22.81 1.98 5.37
N ASP A 209 24.14 1.81 5.34
CA ASP A 209 24.98 2.51 4.37
C ASP A 209 24.69 2.10 2.93
N GLU A 210 24.31 0.85 2.70
CA GLU A 210 23.95 0.34 1.38
C GLU A 210 22.68 1.03 0.87
N ILE A 211 21.64 1.10 1.71
CA ILE A 211 20.39 1.78 1.37
C ILE A 211 20.64 3.27 1.15
N PHE A 212 21.40 3.95 2.02
CA PHE A 212 21.70 5.36 1.82
C PHE A 212 22.42 5.61 0.48
N ASN A 213 23.37 4.74 0.11
CA ASN A 213 24.07 4.86 -1.17
C ASN A 213 23.12 4.62 -2.36
N PHE A 214 22.19 3.67 -2.24
CA PHE A 214 21.13 3.46 -3.22
C PHE A 214 20.23 4.70 -3.35
N LEU A 215 19.69 5.24 -2.26
CA LEU A 215 18.82 6.43 -2.28
C LEU A 215 19.54 7.64 -2.88
N LYS A 216 20.82 7.82 -2.56
CA LYS A 216 21.68 8.85 -3.15
C LYS A 216 21.90 8.65 -4.65
N HIS A 217 21.98 7.41 -5.12
CA HIS A 217 22.03 7.10 -6.55
C HIS A 217 20.68 7.41 -7.21
N ALA A 218 19.58 6.90 -6.64
CA ALA A 218 18.22 7.13 -7.13
C ALA A 218 17.92 8.62 -7.31
N PHE A 219 18.28 9.46 -6.32
CA PHE A 219 18.15 10.92 -6.40
C PHE A 219 18.76 11.56 -7.65
N ARG A 220 19.78 10.94 -8.25
CA ARG A 220 20.47 11.48 -9.43
C ARG A 220 19.89 11.01 -10.75
N VAL A 221 19.12 9.92 -10.76
CA VAL A 221 18.70 9.23 -11.99
C VAL A 221 17.19 9.20 -12.18
N VAL A 222 16.40 9.26 -11.10
CA VAL A 222 14.94 9.21 -11.18
C VAL A 222 14.41 10.54 -11.73
N SER A 223 13.40 10.48 -12.60
CA SER A 223 12.75 11.64 -13.21
C SER A 223 12.05 12.54 -12.19
N ASN A 224 11.35 11.94 -11.24
CA ASN A 224 10.56 12.63 -10.25
C ASN A 224 11.42 13.10 -9.06
N LEU A 225 11.98 14.30 -9.22
CA LEU A 225 12.81 14.93 -8.19
C LEU A 225 12.07 15.10 -6.85
N LYS A 226 10.76 15.39 -6.86
CA LYS A 226 9.98 15.58 -5.63
C LYS A 226 9.94 14.32 -4.79
N LEU A 227 9.64 13.18 -5.43
CA LEU A 227 9.67 11.86 -4.79
C LEU A 227 11.07 11.57 -4.23
N ALA A 228 12.11 11.71 -5.06
CA ALA A 228 13.48 11.44 -4.63
C ALA A 228 13.95 12.30 -3.44
N VAL A 229 13.51 13.57 -3.40
CA VAL A 229 13.80 14.49 -2.29
C VAL A 229 13.05 14.08 -1.03
N GLU A 230 11.77 13.72 -1.13
CA GLU A 230 11.00 13.26 0.03
C GLU A 230 11.56 11.97 0.61
N VAL A 231 11.88 10.99 -0.24
CA VAL A 231 12.47 9.72 0.21
C VAL A 231 13.77 9.95 1.00
N LEU A 232 14.64 10.86 0.56
CA LEU A 232 15.84 11.22 1.33
C LEU A 232 15.51 11.94 2.66
N GLY A 233 14.43 12.74 2.68
CA GLY A 233 13.95 13.43 3.86
C GLY A 233 13.33 12.49 4.90
N ASP A 234 12.53 11.54 4.45
CA ASP A 234 11.90 10.50 5.27
C ASP A 234 12.92 9.49 5.80
N TYR A 235 13.94 9.16 5.01
CA TYR A 235 15.05 8.33 5.46
C TYR A 235 15.84 8.98 6.60
N GLY A 236 15.83 10.31 6.74
CA GLY A 236 16.29 10.99 7.95
C GLY A 236 17.82 11.09 8.13
N ASP A 237 18.63 10.65 7.16
CA ASP A 237 20.09 10.68 7.27
C ASP A 237 20.68 12.05 6.87
N GLY A 238 21.32 12.73 7.83
CA GLY A 238 21.93 14.05 7.64
C GLY A 238 22.99 14.12 6.54
N ARG A 239 23.54 12.98 6.08
CA ARG A 239 24.44 12.93 4.91
C ARG A 239 23.75 13.38 3.61
N ALA A 240 22.42 13.40 3.55
CA ALA A 240 21.66 13.94 2.43
C ALA A 240 21.74 15.48 2.33
N ILE A 241 21.98 16.21 3.43
CA ILE A 241 22.04 17.68 3.44
C ILE A 241 23.05 18.24 2.42
N PRO A 242 24.34 17.85 2.41
CA PRO A 242 25.29 18.37 1.42
C PRO A 242 24.93 17.98 -0.02
N LEU A 243 24.28 16.83 -0.24
CA LEU A 243 23.79 16.41 -1.55
C LEU A 243 22.71 17.36 -2.07
N LEU A 244 21.68 17.62 -1.25
CA LEU A 244 20.55 18.48 -1.60
C LEU A 244 20.99 19.95 -1.78
N ARG A 245 21.83 20.47 -0.86
CA ARG A 245 22.43 21.81 -1.00
C ARG A 245 23.24 21.93 -2.29
N GLY A 246 24.07 20.92 -2.58
CA GLY A 246 24.86 20.87 -3.80
C GLY A 246 24.00 20.83 -5.07
N TYR A 247 22.86 20.15 -5.03
CA TYR A 247 21.90 20.13 -6.13
C TYR A 247 21.27 21.51 -6.36
N ILE A 248 20.83 22.20 -5.31
CA ILE A 248 20.29 23.56 -5.42
C ILE A 248 21.33 24.48 -6.05
N LEU A 249 22.56 24.52 -5.51
CA LEU A 249 23.62 25.41 -6.02
C LEU A 249 23.90 25.22 -7.52
N LYS A 250 23.83 23.98 -8.00
CA LYS A 250 24.06 23.66 -9.42
C LYS A 250 22.89 24.08 -10.32
N ASN A 251 21.66 23.99 -9.81
CA ASN A 251 20.44 24.12 -10.62
C ASN A 251 19.60 25.38 -10.31
N ILE A 252 20.03 26.25 -9.38
CA ILE A 252 19.23 27.37 -8.85
C ILE A 252 18.68 28.32 -9.93
N LYS A 253 19.36 28.41 -11.08
CA LYS A 253 18.94 29.28 -12.20
C LYS A 253 17.77 28.72 -13.01
N GLU A 254 17.65 27.40 -13.07
CA GLU A 254 16.64 26.70 -13.87
C GLU A 254 15.54 26.09 -13.00
N MET A 255 15.78 26.02 -11.69
CA MET A 255 14.84 25.52 -10.69
C MET A 255 13.67 26.47 -10.50
N ASP A 256 12.45 25.94 -10.48
CA ASP A 256 11.26 26.71 -10.12
C ASP A 256 11.15 26.88 -8.59
N ARG A 257 10.38 27.90 -8.18
CA ARG A 257 10.23 28.26 -6.76
C ARG A 257 9.60 27.14 -5.92
N SER A 258 8.69 26.35 -6.49
CA SER A 258 8.03 25.25 -5.78
C SER A 258 9.04 24.17 -5.45
N THR A 259 9.81 23.73 -6.46
CA THR A 259 10.91 22.77 -6.29
C THR A 259 11.95 23.28 -5.28
N PHE A 260 12.38 24.55 -5.38
CA PHE A 260 13.33 25.12 -4.41
C PHE A 260 12.80 25.05 -2.98
N ASN A 261 11.55 25.45 -2.76
CA ASN A 261 10.93 25.44 -1.43
C ASN A 261 10.78 24.01 -0.89
N HIS A 262 10.47 23.05 -1.75
CA HIS A 262 10.40 21.63 -1.41
C HIS A 262 11.72 21.09 -0.88
N VAL A 263 12.81 21.26 -1.66
CA VAL A 263 14.15 20.82 -1.23
C VAL A 263 14.61 21.56 0.03
N ARG A 264 14.29 22.86 0.15
CA ARG A 264 14.54 23.66 1.36
C ARG A 264 13.82 23.11 2.59
N ALA A 265 12.56 22.71 2.46
CA ALA A 265 11.79 22.13 3.56
C ALA A 265 12.42 20.82 4.04
N VAL A 266 12.80 19.94 3.10
CA VAL A 266 13.47 18.68 3.44
C VAL A 266 14.83 18.90 4.10
N ILE A 267 15.65 19.85 3.63
CA ILE A 267 16.93 20.18 4.29
C ILE A 267 16.70 20.63 5.74
N LYS A 268 15.66 21.45 5.99
CA LYS A 268 15.29 21.88 7.34
C LYS A 268 14.79 20.71 8.20
N LYS A 269 13.99 19.80 7.64
CA LYS A 269 13.52 18.56 8.30
C LYS A 269 14.71 17.71 8.77
N LEU A 270 15.77 17.64 7.98
CA LEU A 270 17.01 16.92 8.31
C LEU A 270 17.93 17.69 9.30
N GLY A 271 17.54 18.88 9.76
CA GLY A 271 18.34 19.71 10.68
C GLY A 271 19.42 20.56 10.03
N GLY A 272 19.38 20.73 8.70
CA GLY A 272 20.33 21.55 7.95
C GLY A 272 19.94 23.04 7.86
N GLU A 273 20.94 23.91 7.83
CA GLU A 273 20.75 25.33 7.50
C GLU A 273 20.75 25.56 5.99
N ILE A 274 19.92 26.50 5.52
CA ILE A 274 19.79 26.84 4.10
C ILE A 274 19.37 28.30 3.84
N ASP A 275 19.31 29.12 4.89
CA ASP A 275 18.90 30.52 4.74
C ASP A 275 19.97 31.38 4.04
N ASP A 276 21.17 30.83 3.84
CA ASP A 276 22.24 31.39 3.00
C ASP A 276 21.94 31.29 1.49
N LEU A 277 21.02 30.41 1.07
CA LEU A 277 20.62 30.24 -0.32
C LEU A 277 19.32 31.02 -0.60
N VAL A 278 19.41 32.05 -1.44
CA VAL A 278 18.26 32.89 -1.83
C VAL A 278 17.80 32.53 -3.24
N TYR A 279 16.51 32.24 -3.39
CA TYR A 279 15.90 32.07 -4.71
C TYR A 279 15.92 33.40 -5.49
N THR A 280 16.76 33.50 -6.50
CA THR A 280 16.78 34.63 -7.44
C THR A 280 16.05 34.22 -8.72
N SER A 281 14.78 34.62 -8.87
CA SER A 281 14.09 34.54 -10.16
C SER A 281 14.76 35.50 -11.14
N GLN A 282 15.24 35.01 -12.29
CA GLN A 282 15.56 35.91 -13.39
C GLN A 282 14.26 36.44 -13.99
N SER A 283 14.12 37.77 -14.01
CA SER A 283 13.14 38.52 -14.79
C SER A 283 13.37 38.37 -16.28
#